data_AF-A0A3D1QYB2-F1
#
_entry.id   AF-A0A3D1QYB2-F1
#
_cell.length_a   1.000
_cell.length_b   1.000
_cell.length_c   1.000
_cell.angle_alpha   90.00
_cell.angle_beta   90.00
_cell.angle_gamma   90.00
#
_symmetry.space_group_name_H-M   'P 1'
#
loop_
_entity.id
_entity.type
_entity.pdbx_description
1 polymer ?
#
loop_
_entity_poly.entity_id
_entity_poly.type
_entity_poly.pdbx_seq_one_letter_code
_entity_poly.pdbx_strand_id
1 'polypeptide(L)'
;MELHELGGELIAKIKAAGERERFPAQARPAPRGAFGRPEVVVVGASTGGPPALQRLLSALPGDLSLCIAIAQHMPPRFTKAFAERLDRVSAFEVVEAKAGDEL
;
A
#
# COMPACT_ATOMS: atom_id res chain seq x y z
N MET A 1 32.13 -12.60 3.62
CA MET A 1 31.87 -11.20 3.25
C MET A 1 32.22 -10.36 4.45
N GLU A 2 33.30 -9.61 4.31
CA GLU A 2 33.87 -8.77 5.37
C GLU A 2 32.88 -7.64 5.73
N LEU A 3 32.77 -7.31 7.02
CA LEU A 3 31.82 -6.29 7.53
C LEU A 3 31.94 -4.94 6.80
N HIS A 4 33.12 -4.66 6.23
CA HIS A 4 33.45 -3.47 5.48
C HIS A 4 32.79 -3.40 4.09
N GLU A 5 32.59 -4.54 3.41
CA GLU A 5 31.89 -4.60 2.12
C GLU A 5 30.39 -4.34 2.28
N LEU A 6 29.79 -4.89 3.34
CA LEU A 6 28.38 -4.68 3.67
C LEU A 6 28.07 -3.21 3.99
N GLY A 7 29.00 -2.52 4.65
CA GLY A 7 28.89 -1.08 4.93
C GLY A 7 28.90 -0.23 3.65
N GLY A 8 29.80 -0.53 2.71
CA GLY A 8 29.85 0.15 1.42
C GLY A 8 28.58 -0.04 0.59
N GLU A 9 28.07 -1.28 0.54
CA GLU A 9 26.83 -1.62 -0.14
C GLU A 9 25.61 -0.91 0.47
N LEU A 10 25.53 -0.85 1.80
CA LEU A 10 24.44 -0.18 2.50
C LEU A 10 24.44 1.33 2.26
N ILE A 11 25.61 1.97 2.32
CA ILE A 11 25.76 3.41 2.03
C ILE A 11 25.37 3.72 0.59
N ALA A 12 25.77 2.87 -0.36
CA ALA A 12 25.39 3.03 -1.77
C ALA A 12 23.87 2.92 -1.97
N LYS A 13 23.22 1.96 -1.31
CA LYS A 13 21.75 1.78 -1.35
C LYS A 13 21.01 2.96 -0.71
N ILE A 14 21.53 3.52 0.39
CA ILE A 14 20.95 4.70 1.05
C ILE A 14 21.04 5.93 0.13
N LYS A 15 22.18 6.16 -0.51
CA LYS A 15 22.36 7.27 -1.47
C LYS A 15 21.41 7.14 -2.67
N ALA A 16 21.34 5.95 -3.26
CA ALA A 16 20.42 5.67 -4.37
C ALA A 16 18.94 5.82 -4.00
N ALA A 17 18.56 5.55 -2.75
CA ALA A 17 17.20 5.75 -2.26
C ALA A 17 16.87 7.22 -1.98
N GLY A 18 17.86 8.02 -1.54
CA GLY A 18 17.72 9.46 -1.30
C GLY A 18 17.64 10.30 -2.57
N GLU A 19 18.20 9.81 -3.68
CA GLU A 19 18.23 10.48 -4.98
C GLU A 19 17.08 10.09 -5.92
N ARG A 20 16.02 9.45 -5.42
CA ARG A 20 14.88 9.12 -6.30
C ARG A 20 14.23 10.39 -6.81
N GLU A 21 14.46 10.66 -8.09
CA GLU A 21 13.64 11.57 -8.88
C GLU A 21 12.17 11.21 -8.66
N ARG A 22 11.38 12.23 -8.32
CA ARG A 22 9.93 12.09 -8.30
C ARG A 22 9.52 11.68 -9.71
N PHE A 23 9.12 10.43 -9.89
CA PHE A 23 8.43 10.04 -11.11
C PHE A 23 7.20 10.95 -11.23
N PRO A 24 7.09 11.79 -12.27
CA PRO A 24 5.83 12.43 -12.55
C PRO A 24 4.87 11.29 -12.88
N ALA A 25 3.82 11.13 -12.07
CA ALA A 25 2.74 10.21 -12.37
C ALA A 25 2.04 10.74 -13.63
N GLN A 26 2.53 10.37 -14.81
CA GLN A 26 1.78 10.54 -16.05
C GLN A 26 0.67 9.50 -16.05
N ALA A 27 -0.44 9.86 -15.39
CA ALA A 27 -1.69 9.14 -15.55
C ALA A 27 -2.15 9.31 -17.00
N ARG A 28 -1.98 8.28 -17.83
CA ARG A 28 -2.62 8.23 -19.13
C ARG A 28 -4.13 8.24 -18.86
N PRO A 29 -4.90 9.23 -19.37
CA PRO A 29 -6.33 9.25 -19.13
C PRO A 29 -6.93 7.96 -19.67
N ALA A 30 -7.55 7.18 -18.77
CA ALA A 30 -8.29 5.99 -19.16
C ALA A 30 -9.37 6.40 -20.18
N PRO A 31 -9.67 5.56 -21.19
CA PRO A 31 -10.79 5.81 -22.09
C PRO A 31 -12.04 6.02 -21.25
N ARG A 32 -12.71 7.17 -21.39
CA ARG A 32 -13.96 7.46 -20.67
C ARG A 32 -15.10 6.65 -21.30
N GLY A 33 -15.09 5.34 -21.09
CA GLY A 33 -16.30 4.54 -21.17
C GLY A 33 -17.20 4.89 -19.99
N ALA A 34 -18.51 4.68 -20.15
CA ALA A 34 -19.43 4.68 -19.03
C ALA A 34 -19.14 3.45 -18.15
N PHE A 35 -18.07 3.51 -17.35
CA PHE A 35 -17.84 2.54 -16.31
C PHE A 35 -18.96 2.71 -15.28
N GLY A 36 -19.62 1.61 -14.92
CA GLY A 36 -20.53 1.58 -13.79
C GLY A 36 -19.82 2.01 -12.49
N ARG A 37 -20.56 2.10 -11.39
CA ARG A 37 -19.94 2.35 -10.09
C ARG A 37 -18.91 1.24 -9.81
N PRO A 38 -17.64 1.55 -9.49
CA PRO A 38 -16.64 0.53 -9.24
C PRO A 38 -17.00 -0.24 -7.98
N GLU A 39 -17.06 -1.57 -8.10
CA GLU A 39 -17.33 -2.48 -6.97
C GLU A 39 -16.04 -2.79 -6.18
N VAL A 40 -14.87 -2.67 -6.81
CA VAL A 40 -13.57 -2.98 -6.20
C VAL A 40 -12.55 -1.88 -6.49
N VAL A 41 -11.79 -1.51 -5.46
CA VAL A 41 -10.62 -0.62 -5.53
C VAL A 41 -9.38 -1.38 -5.07
N VAL A 42 -8.30 -1.31 -5.86
CA VAL A 42 -7.02 -1.93 -5.51
C VAL A 42 -5.96 -0.85 -5.26
N VAL A 43 -5.25 -0.94 -4.14
CA VAL A 43 -4.21 0.02 -3.73
C VAL A 43 -2.87 -0.70 -3.56
N GLY A 44 -1.87 -0.29 -4.34
CA GLY A 44 -0.48 -0.75 -4.19
C GLY A 44 0.37 0.27 -3.45
N ALA A 45 1.12 -0.14 -2.43
CA ALA A 45 1.97 0.74 -1.64
C ALA A 45 3.29 0.07 -1.17
N SER A 46 4.27 0.88 -0.79
CA SER A 46 5.60 0.41 -0.34
C SER A 46 6.18 1.38 0.70
N THR A 47 7.31 2.03 0.44
CA THR A 47 7.90 3.06 1.32
C THR A 47 6.92 4.21 1.55
N GLY A 48 6.67 4.57 2.82
CA GLY A 48 5.68 5.58 3.20
C GLY A 48 4.22 5.12 3.11
N GLY A 49 3.98 3.90 2.62
CA GLY A 49 2.65 3.31 2.48
C GLY A 49 1.88 3.15 3.79
N PRO A 50 2.47 2.59 4.87
CA PRO A 50 1.74 2.37 6.12
C PRO A 50 1.07 3.62 6.72
N PRO A 51 1.75 4.78 6.88
CA PRO A 51 1.08 5.99 7.35
C PRO A 51 0.11 6.59 6.32
N ALA A 52 0.34 6.39 5.02
CA ALA A 52 -0.58 6.88 3.98
C ALA A 52 -1.89 6.08 3.95
N LEU A 53 -1.81 4.75 4.03
CA LEU A 53 -2.96 3.85 4.06
C LEU A 53 -3.81 4.05 5.31
N GLN A 54 -3.19 4.32 6.46
CA GLN A 54 -3.92 4.69 7.68
C GLN A 54 -4.72 5.97 7.47
N ARG A 55 -4.09 7.04 6.97
CA ARG A 55 -4.78 8.32 6.70
C ARG A 55 -5.91 8.15 5.68
N LEU A 56 -5.68 7.34 4.64
CA LEU A 56 -6.68 7.03 3.63
C LEU A 56 -7.89 6.34 4.27
N LEU A 57 -7.70 5.20 4.92
CA LEU A 57 -8.81 4.40 5.46
C LEU A 57 -9.54 5.10 6.62
N SER A 58 -8.84 5.90 7.43
CA SER A 58 -9.48 6.71 8.49
C SER A 58 -10.36 7.85 7.98
N ALA A 59 -10.16 8.28 6.73
CA ALA A 59 -10.92 9.37 6.12
C ALA A 59 -12.10 8.88 5.29
N LEU A 60 -12.17 7.57 4.99
CA LEU A 60 -13.25 6.99 4.20
C LEU A 60 -14.49 6.75 5.08
N PRO A 61 -15.71 7.04 4.57
CA PRO A 61 -16.94 6.73 5.28
C PRO A 61 -17.23 5.22 5.21
N GLY A 62 -17.88 4.69 6.25
CA GLY A 62 -18.16 3.25 6.36
C GLY A 62 -19.35 2.73 5.54
N ASP A 63 -20.09 3.62 4.86
CA ASP A 63 -21.26 3.27 4.04
C ASP A 63 -20.91 3.10 2.55
N LEU A 64 -19.62 3.03 2.21
CA LEU A 64 -19.18 2.79 0.85
C LEU A 64 -19.48 1.35 0.41
N SER A 65 -20.31 1.22 -0.63
CA SER A 65 -20.59 -0.06 -1.30
C SER A 65 -19.46 -0.44 -2.28
N LEU A 66 -18.25 -0.66 -1.75
CA LEU A 66 -17.10 -1.15 -2.51
C LEU A 66 -16.16 -1.97 -1.62
N CYS A 67 -15.39 -2.85 -2.25
CA CYS A 67 -14.33 -3.62 -1.60
C CYS A 67 -12.96 -3.01 -1.87
N ILE A 68 -12.08 -3.03 -0.88
CA ILE A 68 -10.73 -2.46 -0.97
C ILE A 68 -9.68 -3.56 -0.78
N ALA A 69 -8.91 -3.84 -1.83
CA ALA A 69 -7.76 -4.73 -1.75
C ALA A 69 -6.47 -3.91 -1.65
N ILE A 70 -5.63 -4.19 -0.65
CA ILE A 70 -4.39 -3.45 -0.39
C ILE A 70 -3.19 -4.37 -0.50
N ALA A 71 -2.28 -4.05 -1.41
CA ALA A 71 -0.99 -4.70 -1.56
C ALA A 71 0.11 -3.77 -1.03
N GLN A 72 0.56 -3.99 0.21
CA GLN A 72 1.67 -3.26 0.81
C GLN A 72 2.94 -4.11 0.77
N HIS A 73 4.01 -3.61 0.16
CA HIS A 73 5.32 -4.27 0.23
C HIS A 73 5.86 -4.20 1.65
N MET A 74 5.84 -5.34 2.35
CA MET A 74 6.37 -5.52 3.69
C MET A 74 6.64 -7.01 3.97
N PRO A 75 7.53 -7.35 4.92
CA PRO A 75 7.77 -8.74 5.27
C PRO A 75 6.53 -9.43 5.88
N PRO A 76 6.33 -10.75 5.66
CA PRO A 76 5.11 -11.46 6.06
C PRO A 76 4.77 -11.39 7.55
N ARG A 77 5.78 -11.30 8.43
CA ARG A 77 5.54 -11.22 9.88
C ARG A 77 4.86 -9.92 10.35
N PHE A 78 4.76 -8.92 9.47
CA PHE A 78 4.22 -7.61 9.82
C PHE A 78 2.80 -7.37 9.27
N THR A 79 2.37 -8.14 8.26
CA THR A 79 1.13 -7.87 7.51
C THR A 79 -0.11 -8.00 8.39
N LYS A 80 -0.19 -9.04 9.23
CA LYS A 80 -1.26 -9.19 10.24
C LYS A 80 -1.37 -8.00 11.19
N ALA A 81 -0.27 -7.61 11.83
CA ALA A 81 -0.26 -6.49 12.77
C ALA A 81 -0.60 -5.14 12.09
N PHE A 82 -0.29 -5.03 10.80
CA PHE A 82 -0.66 -3.88 9.99
C PHE A 82 -2.16 -3.88 9.66
N ALA A 83 -2.73 -5.00 9.25
CA ALA A 83 -4.18 -5.15 9.04
C ALA A 83 -4.96 -4.81 10.31
N GLU A 84 -4.57 -5.36 11.46
CA GLU A 84 -5.17 -5.04 12.77
C GLU A 84 -5.07 -3.54 13.12
N ARG A 85 -4.01 -2.86 12.69
CA ARG A 85 -3.88 -1.41 12.89
C ARG A 85 -4.81 -0.62 11.97
N LEU A 86 -4.97 -1.05 10.72
CA LEU A 86 -5.90 -0.43 9.78
C LEU A 86 -7.36 -0.62 10.24
N ASP A 87 -7.71 -1.82 10.69
CA ASP A 87 -9.02 -2.16 11.25
C ASP A 87 -9.42 -1.19 12.37
N ARG A 88 -8.54 -1.00 13.36
CA ARG A 88 -8.77 -0.09 14.49
C ARG A 88 -8.99 1.38 14.12
N VAL A 89 -8.53 1.82 12.96
CA VAL A 89 -8.58 3.25 12.57
C VAL A 89 -9.53 3.52 11.41
N SER A 90 -10.18 2.50 10.88
CA SER A 90 -11.10 2.62 9.75
C SER A 90 -12.52 2.29 10.15
N ALA A 91 -13.49 2.69 9.32
CA ALA A 91 -14.88 2.28 9.47
C ALA A 91 -15.18 0.91 8.83
N PHE A 92 -14.18 0.28 8.20
CA PHE A 92 -14.26 -1.02 7.55
C PHE A 92 -13.76 -2.11 8.48
N GLU A 93 -14.25 -3.34 8.28
CA GLU A 93 -13.55 -4.53 8.75
C GLU A 93 -12.30 -4.75 7.88
N VAL A 94 -11.12 -4.80 8.51
CA VAL A 94 -9.86 -4.99 7.79
C VAL A 94 -9.16 -6.24 8.27
N VAL A 95 -8.93 -7.17 7.34
CA VAL A 95 -8.27 -8.45 7.59
C VAL A 95 -7.01 -8.61 6.75
N GLU A 96 -6.08 -9.42 7.23
CA GLU A 96 -5.01 -9.94 6.37
C GLU A 96 -5.61 -10.97 5.41
N ALA A 97 -5.54 -10.67 4.12
CA ALA A 97 -6.11 -11.51 3.06
C ALA A 97 -5.51 -12.92 3.06
N LYS A 98 -6.38 -13.92 2.83
CA LYS A 98 -6.04 -15.33 2.73
C LYS A 98 -6.41 -15.86 1.34
N ALA A 99 -5.76 -16.95 0.96
CA ALA A 99 -6.11 -17.65 -0.26
C ALA A 99 -7.56 -18.16 -0.17
N GLY A 100 -8.38 -17.78 -1.14
CA GLY A 100 -9.80 -18.13 -1.19
C GLY A 100 -10.76 -17.08 -0.63
N ASP A 101 -10.27 -15.95 -0.12
CA ASP A 101 -11.13 -14.83 0.25
C ASP A 101 -11.82 -14.24 -1.01
N GLU A 102 -13.09 -13.84 -0.86
CA GLU A 102 -13.89 -13.21 -1.90
C GLU A 102 -13.90 -11.67 -1.75
N LEU A 103 -13.92 -10.96 -2.88
CA LEU A 103 -13.98 -9.50 -2.98
C LEU A 103 -15.31 -9.05 -3.56
#